data_AF-A0A822H947-F1
#
_entry.id   AF-A0A822H947-F1
#
_cell.length_a   1.000
_cell.length_b   1.000
_cell.length_c   1.000
_cell.angle_alpha   90.00
_cell.angle_beta   90.00
_cell.angle_gamma   90.00
#
_symmetry.space_group_name_H-M   'P 1'
#
loop_
_entity.id
_entity.type
_entity.pdbx_description
1 polymer ?
#
loop_
_entity_poly.entity_id
_entity_poly.type
_entity_poly.pdbx_seq_one_letter_code
_entity_poly.pdbx_strand_id
1 'polypeptide(L)'
;TNIVFSILKIRIMDRIILRVIELINKQLLSSSRDPSGDFILINIRNGLNQLLESNFSKSDWIRLFCRQMNRLMTNNTSISYELWMEWHDDILCITNGRNSKQLKSDSWERFLEKMEFESRLEQCERQFQADFGERKSFNELFTEHHGFFQNYLRKCLSL
;
A
#
# COMPACT_ATOMS: atom_id res chain seq x y z
N THR A 1 -10.95 -24.70 -5.19
CA THR A 1 -11.27 -23.31 -4.78
C THR A 1 -10.03 -22.45 -4.56
N ASN A 2 -8.95 -22.92 -3.91
CA ASN A 2 -7.76 -22.11 -3.61
C ASN A 2 -6.97 -21.56 -4.82
N ILE A 3 -6.86 -22.30 -5.93
CA ILE A 3 -6.04 -21.89 -7.09
C ILE A 3 -6.61 -20.63 -7.75
N VAL A 4 -7.93 -20.54 -7.89
CA VAL A 4 -8.61 -19.39 -8.53
C VAL A 4 -8.43 -18.11 -7.69
N PHE A 5 -8.54 -18.21 -6.36
CA PHE A 5 -8.33 -17.08 -5.46
C PHE A 5 -6.88 -16.59 -5.46
N SER A 6 -5.90 -17.50 -5.52
CA SER A 6 -4.48 -17.14 -5.63
C SER A 6 -4.18 -16.43 -6.96
N ILE A 7 -4.72 -16.93 -8.07
CA ILE A 7 -4.57 -16.29 -9.39
C ILE A 7 -5.21 -14.90 -9.41
N LEU A 8 -6.39 -14.74 -8.80
CA LEU A 8 -7.07 -13.45 -8.73
C LEU A 8 -6.28 -12.42 -7.89
N LYS A 9 -5.71 -12.85 -6.76
CA LYS A 9 -4.86 -11.97 -5.91
C LYS A 9 -3.60 -11.50 -6.64
N ILE A 10 -2.92 -12.41 -7.36
CA ILE A 10 -1.75 -12.07 -8.17
C ILE A 10 -2.12 -11.00 -9.21
N ARG A 11 -3.22 -11.21 -9.94
CA ARG A 11 -3.69 -10.26 -10.96
C ARG A 11 -4.06 -8.87 -10.40
N ILE A 12 -4.52 -8.78 -9.15
CA ILE A 12 -4.82 -7.49 -8.51
C ILE A 12 -3.53 -6.75 -8.14
N MET A 13 -2.54 -7.45 -7.57
CA MET A 13 -1.25 -6.86 -7.23
C MET A 13 -0.54 -6.32 -8.47
N ASP A 14 -0.50 -7.11 -9.55
CA ASP A 14 0.14 -6.73 -10.80
C ASP A 14 -0.50 -5.46 -11.39
N ARG A 15 -1.83 -5.38 -11.37
CA ARG A 15 -2.56 -4.18 -11.82
C ARG A 15 -2.19 -2.93 -11.03
N ILE A 16 -2.03 -3.06 -9.70
CA ILE A 16 -1.63 -1.94 -8.86
C ILE A 16 -0.22 -1.48 -9.22
N ILE A 17 0.72 -2.43 -9.34
CA ILE A 17 2.11 -2.12 -9.70
C ILE A 17 2.18 -1.44 -11.08
N LEU A 18 1.49 -2.00 -12.08
CA LEU A 18 1.43 -1.42 -13.43
C LEU A 18 0.86 0.00 -13.42
N ARG A 19 -0.18 0.26 -12.63
CA ARG A 19 -0.76 1.60 -12.47
C ARG A 19 0.28 2.59 -11.89
N VAL A 20 1.07 2.18 -10.91
CA VAL A 20 2.13 3.03 -10.34
C VAL A 20 3.23 3.29 -11.38
N ILE A 21 3.62 2.26 -12.15
CA ILE A 21 4.61 2.42 -13.24
C ILE A 21 4.11 3.42 -14.30
N GLU A 22 2.84 3.37 -14.67
CA GLU A 22 2.24 4.34 -15.59
C GLU A 22 2.28 5.76 -15.03
N LEU A 23 1.99 5.95 -13.74
CA LEU A 23 2.10 7.25 -13.07
C LEU A 23 3.54 7.77 -13.11
N ILE A 24 4.52 6.93 -12.81
CA ILE A 24 5.94 7.27 -12.89
C ILE A 24 6.32 7.69 -14.32
N ASN A 25 5.91 6.93 -15.32
CA ASN A 25 6.22 7.25 -16.72
C ASN A 25 5.60 8.59 -17.14
N LYS A 26 4.36 8.89 -16.73
CA LYS A 26 3.73 10.20 -16.98
C LYS A 26 4.51 11.33 -16.30
N GLN A 27 4.92 11.13 -15.04
CA GLN A 27 5.68 12.12 -14.28
C GLN A 27 7.03 12.40 -14.95
N LEU A 28 7.78 11.36 -15.33
CA LEU A 28 9.06 11.46 -16.02
C LEU A 28 8.95 12.17 -17.39
N LEU A 29 7.87 11.93 -18.14
CA LEU A 29 7.61 12.61 -19.41
C LEU A 29 7.27 14.10 -19.23
N SER A 30 6.67 14.46 -18.08
CA SER A 30 6.32 15.84 -17.75
C SER A 30 7.45 16.61 -17.02
N SER A 31 8.45 15.89 -16.51
CA SER A 31 9.60 16.46 -15.81
C SER A 31 10.48 17.21 -16.81
N SER A 32 10.64 18.52 -16.60
CA SER A 32 11.45 19.34 -17.52
C SER A 32 12.88 19.59 -17.03
N ARG A 33 13.21 19.52 -15.72
CA ARG A 33 14.51 20.05 -15.22
C ARG A 33 15.04 19.54 -13.86
N ASP A 34 14.58 18.43 -13.27
CA ASP A 34 15.19 17.91 -12.01
C ASP A 34 15.77 16.49 -12.15
N PRO A 35 17.09 16.35 -12.38
CA PRO A 35 17.77 15.06 -12.52
C PRO A 35 17.67 14.16 -11.29
N SER A 36 17.48 14.73 -10.09
CA SER A 36 17.48 13.98 -8.83
C SER A 36 16.13 13.31 -8.55
N GLY A 37 15.03 14.00 -8.84
CA GLY A 37 13.67 13.43 -8.77
C GLY A 37 13.48 12.30 -9.79
N ASP A 38 14.01 12.48 -11.00
CA ASP A 38 13.92 11.48 -12.06
C ASP A 38 14.68 10.19 -11.70
N PHE A 39 15.82 10.29 -11.02
CA PHE A 39 16.60 9.13 -10.57
C PHE A 39 15.83 8.23 -9.62
N ILE A 40 15.16 8.80 -8.62
CA ILE A 40 14.35 8.04 -7.65
C ILE A 40 13.18 7.35 -8.34
N LEU A 41 12.47 8.07 -9.20
CA LEU A 41 11.36 7.52 -9.97
C LEU A 41 11.79 6.35 -10.86
N ILE A 42 12.97 6.45 -11.50
CA ILE A 42 13.55 5.35 -12.28
C ILE A 42 13.86 4.14 -11.39
N ASN A 43 14.44 4.34 -10.21
CA ASN A 43 14.73 3.24 -9.28
C ASN A 43 13.47 2.56 -8.77
N ILE A 44 12.44 3.32 -8.41
CA ILE A 44 11.14 2.79 -8.02
C ILE A 44 10.56 1.97 -9.16
N ARG A 45 10.54 2.51 -10.40
CA ARG A 45 10.05 1.78 -11.57
C ARG A 45 10.79 0.47 -11.78
N ASN A 46 12.12 0.47 -11.67
CA ASN A 46 12.94 -0.73 -11.83
C ASN A 46 12.65 -1.77 -10.74
N GLY A 47 12.54 -1.33 -9.47
CA GLY A 47 12.20 -2.22 -8.37
C GLY A 47 10.78 -2.79 -8.49
N LEU A 48 9.81 -1.98 -8.95
CA LEU A 48 8.46 -2.44 -9.26
C LEU A 48 8.43 -3.47 -10.40
N ASN A 49 9.20 -3.28 -11.46
CA ASN A 49 9.35 -4.27 -12.53
C ASN A 49 9.97 -5.57 -12.00
N GLN A 50 10.99 -5.47 -11.14
CA GLN A 50 11.55 -6.65 -10.49
C GLN A 50 10.48 -7.42 -9.71
N LEU A 51 9.64 -6.72 -8.93
CA LEU A 51 8.54 -7.35 -8.19
C LEU A 51 7.52 -8.06 -9.10
N LEU A 52 7.26 -7.55 -10.31
CA LEU A 52 6.40 -8.19 -11.30
C LEU A 52 7.02 -9.44 -11.92
N GLU A 53 8.32 -9.41 -12.23
CA GLU A 53 9.03 -10.49 -12.93
C GLU A 53 9.40 -11.65 -11.99
N SER A 54 9.61 -11.35 -10.71
CA SER A 54 9.93 -12.34 -9.72
C SER A 54 8.74 -13.27 -9.46
N ASN A 55 8.97 -14.59 -9.55
CA ASN A 55 8.06 -15.64 -9.08
C ASN A 55 7.95 -15.64 -7.53
N PHE A 56 7.70 -14.49 -6.91
CA PHE A 56 7.41 -14.39 -5.48
C PHE A 56 6.05 -15.00 -5.21
N SER A 57 6.02 -16.33 -5.18
CA SER A 57 4.85 -17.10 -4.77
C SER A 57 4.43 -16.84 -3.31
N LYS A 58 5.18 -16.05 -2.50
CA LYS A 58 4.99 -15.98 -1.05
C LYS A 58 5.56 -14.73 -0.36
N SER A 59 4.96 -13.55 -0.55
CA SER A 59 5.19 -12.50 0.45
C SER A 59 3.90 -11.75 0.74
N ASP A 60 3.36 -11.99 1.93
CA ASP A 60 2.30 -11.15 2.49
C ASP A 60 2.73 -9.68 2.49
N TRP A 61 4.03 -9.37 2.57
CA TRP A 61 4.51 -8.00 2.49
C TRP A 61 4.29 -7.37 1.12
N ILE A 62 4.49 -8.08 0.00
CA ILE A 62 4.19 -7.52 -1.34
C ILE A 62 2.70 -7.21 -1.45
N ARG A 63 1.86 -8.14 -0.98
CA ARG A 63 0.40 -7.94 -0.98
C ARG A 63 -0.01 -6.74 -0.15
N LEU A 64 0.52 -6.62 1.07
CA LEU A 64 0.21 -5.52 1.99
C LEU A 64 0.77 -4.19 1.48
N PHE A 65 1.96 -4.20 0.88
CA PHE A 65 2.55 -3.04 0.22
C PHE A 65 1.70 -2.57 -0.97
N CYS A 66 1.31 -3.47 -1.88
CA CYS A 66 0.42 -3.14 -2.98
C CYS A 66 -0.93 -2.60 -2.49
N ARG A 67 -1.48 -3.20 -1.43
CA ARG A 67 -2.70 -2.71 -0.79
C ARG A 67 -2.52 -1.28 -0.26
N GLN A 68 -1.42 -0.99 0.41
CA GLN A 68 -1.07 0.35 0.88
C GLN A 68 -0.96 1.35 -0.27
N MET A 69 -0.19 1.02 -1.30
CA MET A 69 -0.01 1.87 -2.49
C MET A 69 -1.36 2.20 -3.12
N ASN A 70 -2.22 1.20 -3.31
CA ASN A 70 -3.54 1.42 -3.90
C ASN A 70 -4.44 2.31 -3.03
N ARG A 71 -4.40 2.13 -1.70
CA ARG A 71 -5.14 2.97 -0.75
C ARG A 71 -4.66 4.42 -0.82
N LEU A 72 -3.35 4.65 -0.85
CA LEU A 72 -2.76 5.99 -0.91
C LEU A 72 -3.03 6.65 -2.27
N MET A 73 -2.92 5.93 -3.39
CA MET A 73 -3.27 6.44 -4.71
C MET A 73 -4.76 6.78 -4.86
N THR A 74 -5.64 6.06 -4.16
CA THR A 74 -7.10 6.30 -4.24
C THR A 74 -7.50 7.52 -3.41
N ASN A 75 -6.82 7.77 -2.29
CA ASN A 75 -7.18 8.83 -1.35
C ASN A 75 -6.43 10.15 -1.59
N ASN A 76 -5.39 10.17 -2.42
CA ASN A 76 -4.62 11.38 -2.71
C ASN A 76 -4.79 11.77 -4.18
N THR A 77 -4.92 13.08 -4.44
CA THR A 77 -5.02 13.64 -5.80
C THR A 77 -3.70 13.59 -6.56
N SER A 78 -2.57 13.60 -5.84
CA SER A 78 -1.22 13.46 -6.37
C SER A 78 -0.31 12.74 -5.36
N ILE A 79 0.80 12.20 -5.84
CA ILE A 79 1.81 11.51 -5.02
C ILE A 79 2.95 12.49 -4.75
N SER A 80 3.21 12.78 -3.47
CA SER A 80 4.29 13.67 -3.06
C SER A 80 5.66 13.01 -3.23
N TYR A 81 6.72 13.82 -3.26
CA TYR A 81 8.09 13.33 -3.34
C TYR A 81 8.45 12.44 -2.13
N GLU A 82 7.99 12.80 -0.93
CA GLU A 82 8.21 12.03 0.28
C GLU A 82 7.59 10.64 0.17
N LEU A 83 6.39 10.55 -0.42
CA LEU A 83 5.73 9.27 -0.63
C LEU A 83 6.46 8.41 -1.68
N TRP A 84 7.03 9.01 -2.72
CA TRP A 84 7.93 8.30 -3.65
C TRP A 84 9.15 7.74 -2.93
N MET A 85 9.79 8.53 -2.07
CA MET A 85 10.93 8.08 -1.26
C MET A 85 10.56 6.94 -0.32
N GLU A 86 9.39 7.01 0.32
CA GLU A 86 8.90 5.92 1.16
C GLU A 86 8.69 4.62 0.38
N TRP A 87 8.09 4.69 -0.82
CA TRP A 87 7.92 3.49 -1.66
C TRP A 87 9.25 2.93 -2.15
N HIS A 88 10.22 3.79 -2.45
CA HIS A 88 11.57 3.34 -2.78
C HIS A 88 12.19 2.53 -1.63
N ASP A 89 12.15 3.06 -0.41
CA ASP A 89 12.68 2.39 0.78
C ASP A 89 11.96 1.07 1.07
N ASP A 90 10.64 1.02 0.90
CA ASP A 90 9.84 -0.18 1.10
C ASP A 90 10.16 -1.26 0.06
N ILE A 91 10.34 -0.88 -1.21
CA ILE A 91 10.76 -1.81 -2.27
C ILE A 91 12.14 -2.39 -1.93
N LEU A 92 13.07 -1.56 -1.45
CA LEU A 92 14.38 -2.05 -1.01
C LEU A 92 14.27 -3.03 0.16
N CYS A 93 13.37 -2.78 1.12
CA CYS A 93 13.10 -3.69 2.23
C CYS A 93 12.52 -5.03 1.73
N ILE A 94 11.55 -4.98 0.81
CA ILE A 94 10.93 -6.18 0.23
C ILE A 94 11.96 -7.01 -0.54
N THR A 95 12.80 -6.36 -1.34
CA THR A 95 13.74 -7.04 -2.24
C THR A 95 14.99 -7.55 -1.53
N ASN A 96 15.50 -6.82 -0.53
CA ASN A 96 16.77 -7.12 0.13
C ASN A 96 16.63 -7.61 1.57
N GLY A 97 15.41 -7.60 2.14
CA GLY A 97 15.19 -7.89 3.55
C GLY A 97 15.89 -6.90 4.48
N ARG A 98 16.21 -7.34 5.70
CA ARG A 98 17.06 -6.60 6.64
C ARG A 98 18.49 -6.57 6.11
N ASN A 99 18.88 -5.46 5.49
CA ASN A 99 20.21 -5.29 4.88
C ASN A 99 20.87 -4.01 5.40
N SER A 100 22.19 -4.04 5.63
CA SER A 100 22.99 -2.89 6.04
C SER A 100 23.08 -1.77 5.00
N LYS A 101 22.64 -2.01 3.76
CA LYS A 101 22.55 -0.99 2.68
C LYS A 101 21.26 -0.17 2.70
N GLN A 102 20.41 -0.38 3.70
CA GLN A 102 19.25 0.45 3.93
C GLN A 102 19.65 1.92 4.14
N LEU A 103 19.01 2.84 3.42
CA LEU A 103 19.37 4.27 3.40
C LEU A 103 19.27 4.93 4.78
N LYS A 104 18.50 4.33 5.70
CA LYS A 104 18.36 4.75 7.10
C LYS A 104 18.40 3.52 8.00
N SER A 105 19.06 3.65 9.16
CA SER A 105 19.19 2.59 10.18
C SER A 105 17.84 1.99 10.60
N ASP A 106 16.77 2.78 10.53
CA ASP A 106 15.44 2.42 11.07
C ASP A 106 14.43 2.06 9.96
N SER A 107 14.88 1.99 8.70
CA SER A 107 13.97 1.75 7.56
C SER A 107 13.32 0.37 7.60
N TRP A 108 14.03 -0.67 8.05
CA TRP A 108 13.46 -2.00 8.23
C TRP A 108 12.33 -2.02 9.27
N GLU A 109 12.55 -1.40 10.43
CA GLU A 109 11.59 -1.40 11.54
C GLU A 109 10.33 -0.65 11.14
N ARG A 110 10.49 0.54 10.53
CA ARG A 110 9.36 1.32 9.98
C ARG A 110 8.60 0.55 8.90
N PHE A 111 9.31 -0.18 8.04
CA PHE A 111 8.68 -1.04 7.04
C PHE A 111 7.81 -2.12 7.70
N LEU A 112 8.35 -2.81 8.71
CA LEU A 112 7.60 -3.84 9.45
C LEU A 112 6.35 -3.27 10.14
N GLU A 113 6.47 -2.12 10.80
CA GLU A 113 5.34 -1.43 11.44
C GLU A 113 4.24 -1.07 10.42
N LYS A 114 4.63 -0.59 9.23
CA LYS A 114 3.69 -0.30 8.14
C LYS A 114 2.97 -1.56 7.65
N MET A 115 3.70 -2.67 7.48
CA MET A 115 3.10 -3.94 7.05
C MET A 115 2.15 -4.50 8.12
N GLU A 116 2.52 -4.41 9.41
CA GLU A 116 1.64 -4.80 10.50
C GLU A 116 0.36 -3.96 10.54
N PHE A 117 0.50 -2.64 10.42
CA PHE A 117 -0.62 -1.72 10.36
C PHE A 117 -1.58 -2.06 9.21
N GLU A 118 -1.07 -2.30 8.01
CA GLU A 118 -1.91 -2.68 6.87
C GLU A 118 -2.57 -4.04 7.03
N SER A 119 -1.91 -4.98 7.69
CA SER A 119 -2.51 -6.28 8.03
C SER A 119 -3.68 -6.11 9.01
N ARG A 120 -3.52 -5.26 10.02
CA ARG A 120 -4.58 -4.93 10.99
C ARG A 120 -5.75 -4.21 10.30
N LEU A 121 -5.47 -3.26 9.41
CA LEU A 121 -6.50 -2.58 8.62
C LEU A 121 -7.29 -3.58 7.77
N GLU A 122 -6.61 -4.49 7.07
CA GLU A 122 -7.27 -5.51 6.26
C GLU A 122 -8.16 -6.43 7.12
N GLN A 123 -7.71 -6.81 8.31
CA GLN A 123 -8.52 -7.59 9.24
C GLN A 123 -9.76 -6.81 9.71
N CYS A 124 -9.61 -5.54 10.08
CA CYS A 124 -10.73 -4.68 10.48
C CYS A 124 -11.76 -4.54 9.35
N GLU A 125 -11.32 -4.35 8.10
CA GLU A 125 -12.22 -4.28 6.94
C GLU A 125 -12.98 -5.59 6.72
N ARG A 126 -12.31 -6.73 6.84
CA ARG A 126 -12.97 -8.04 6.74
C ARG A 126 -14.01 -8.24 7.84
N GLN A 127 -13.68 -7.87 9.08
CA GLN A 127 -14.61 -7.97 10.20
C GLN A 127 -15.82 -7.05 9.99
N PHE A 128 -15.59 -5.80 9.59
CA PHE A 128 -16.67 -4.87 9.27
C PHE A 128 -17.57 -5.43 8.16
N GLN A 129 -16.98 -5.99 7.09
CA GLN A 129 -17.73 -6.58 5.99
C GLN A 129 -18.58 -7.78 6.44
N ALA A 130 -18.08 -8.59 7.37
CA ALA A 130 -18.81 -9.73 7.93
C ALA A 130 -19.99 -9.28 8.80
N ASP A 131 -19.82 -8.21 9.57
CA ASP A 131 -20.81 -7.74 10.55
C ASP A 131 -21.88 -6.83 9.91
N PHE A 132 -21.50 -6.00 8.93
CA PHE A 132 -22.34 -4.91 8.39
C PHE A 132 -22.54 -4.97 6.87
N GLY A 133 -21.90 -5.92 6.18
CA GLY A 133 -21.92 -5.98 4.72
C GLY A 133 -21.06 -4.87 4.11
N GLU A 134 -21.52 -4.26 3.02
CA GLU A 134 -20.73 -3.25 2.32
C GLU A 134 -20.38 -2.03 3.18
N ARG A 135 -19.25 -1.39 2.82
CA ARG A 135 -18.76 -0.18 3.52
C ARG A 135 -19.84 0.89 3.54
N LYS A 136 -20.23 1.28 4.75
CA LYS A 136 -21.20 2.34 4.99
C LYS A 136 -20.53 3.70 4.93
N SER A 137 -21.21 4.67 4.32
CA SER A 137 -20.86 6.08 4.43
C SER A 137 -20.98 6.56 5.88
N PHE A 138 -20.34 7.67 6.20
CA PHE A 138 -20.45 8.26 7.54
C PHE A 138 -21.91 8.60 7.89
N ASN A 139 -22.69 9.05 6.91
CA ASN A 139 -24.12 9.31 7.11
C ASN A 139 -24.87 8.02 7.44
N GLU A 140 -24.68 6.94 6.68
CA GLU A 140 -25.30 5.64 6.98
C GLU A 140 -24.87 5.11 8.36
N LEU A 141 -23.62 5.28 8.75
CA LEU A 141 -23.15 4.91 10.09
C LEU A 141 -23.84 5.73 11.19
N PHE A 142 -24.07 7.02 10.94
CA PHE A 142 -24.72 7.91 11.90
C PHE A 142 -26.23 7.64 12.02
N THR A 143 -26.90 7.34 10.90
CA THR A 143 -28.37 7.21 10.83
C THR A 143 -28.87 5.79 11.02
N GLU A 144 -28.20 4.79 10.46
CA GLU A 144 -28.66 3.39 10.42
C GLU A 144 -27.90 2.49 11.40
N HIS A 145 -26.66 2.87 11.77
CA HIS A 145 -25.80 2.08 12.65
C HIS A 145 -25.31 2.87 13.89
N HIS A 146 -26.16 3.74 14.43
CA HIS A 146 -25.82 4.67 15.51
C HIS A 146 -25.16 4.01 16.74
N GLY A 147 -25.65 2.83 17.15
CA GLY A 147 -25.08 2.09 18.28
C GLY A 147 -23.65 1.61 18.05
N PHE A 148 -23.32 1.19 16.82
CA PHE A 148 -21.94 0.88 16.45
C PHE A 148 -21.08 2.15 16.46
N PHE A 149 -21.58 3.24 15.88
CA PHE A 149 -20.87 4.51 15.81
C PHE A 149 -20.53 5.07 17.21
N GLN A 150 -21.48 5.06 18.15
CA GLN A 150 -21.22 5.47 19.53
C GLN A 150 -20.18 4.59 20.23
N ASN A 151 -20.26 3.27 20.03
CA ASN A 151 -19.27 2.35 20.59
C ASN A 151 -17.87 2.57 19.99
N TYR A 152 -17.79 2.86 18.70
CA TYR A 152 -16.55 3.20 18.03
C TYR A 152 -15.95 4.50 18.59
N LEU A 153 -16.73 5.58 18.66
CA LEU A 153 -16.29 6.86 19.24
C LEU A 153 -15.81 6.68 20.68
N ARG A 154 -16.56 5.92 21.50
CA ARG A 154 -16.19 5.67 22.89
C ARG A 154 -14.85 4.94 23.00
N LYS A 155 -14.58 3.95 22.14
CA LYS A 155 -13.28 3.26 22.08
C LYS A 155 -12.14 4.19 21.65
N CYS A 156 -12.38 5.05 20.66
CA CYS A 156 -11.38 5.99 20.17
C CYS A 156 -11.05 7.09 21.18
N LEU A 157 -12.04 7.56 21.96
CA LEU A 157 -11.86 8.60 22.98
C LEU A 157 -11.37 8.05 24.32
N SER A 158 -11.38 6.72 24.51
CA SER A 158 -10.85 6.05 25.72
C SER A 158 -9.38 5.66 25.61
N LEU A 159 -8.75 5.90 24.45
CA LEU A 159 -7.31 5.77 24.21
C LEU A 159 -6.63 7.12 24.48
#